data_AF-A0A2W6NFC6-F1
#
_entry.id   AF-A0A2W6NFC6-F1
#
_cell.length_a   1.000
_cell.length_b   1.000
_cell.length_c   1.000
_cell.angle_alpha   90.00
_cell.angle_beta   90.00
_cell.angle_gamma   90.00
#
_symmetry.space_group_name_H-M   'P 1'
#
loop_
_entity.id
_entity.type
_entity.pdbx_description
1 polymer ?
#
loop_
_entity_poly.entity_id
_entity_poly.type
_entity_poly.pdbx_seq_one_letter_code
_entity_poly.pdbx_strand_id
1 'polypeptide(L)'
;MWEKQGKVIPLGKTASVLTYHRGARLFVMGNIGLAPLLYHPLGFRPVHKVQEALAAGRAYKEISANEVHEYAGNYLFLMLPQEPAA
;
A
#
# COMPACT_ATOMS: atom_id res chain seq x y z
N MET A 1 -14.86 -8.48 -8.49
CA MET A 1 -13.62 -7.96 -9.14
C MET A 1 -12.49 -8.97 -9.04
N TRP A 2 -12.05 -9.34 -7.83
CA TRP A 2 -10.91 -10.24 -7.60
C TRP A 2 -11.01 -11.61 -8.26
N GLU A 3 -12.17 -12.25 -8.28
CA GLU A 3 -12.38 -13.52 -8.99
C GLU A 3 -12.04 -13.45 -10.48
N LYS A 4 -12.35 -12.31 -11.13
CA LYS A 4 -12.03 -12.09 -12.55
C LYS A 4 -10.52 -11.85 -12.76
N GLN A 5 -9.80 -11.40 -11.74
CA GLN A 5 -8.38 -11.04 -11.79
C GLN A 5 -7.44 -12.16 -11.30
N GLY A 6 -7.97 -13.22 -10.69
CA GLY A 6 -7.16 -14.32 -10.14
C GLY A 6 -6.29 -15.08 -11.14
N LYS A 7 -6.54 -14.92 -12.46
CA LYS A 7 -5.67 -15.43 -13.52
C LYS A 7 -4.41 -14.57 -13.76
N VAL A 8 -4.45 -13.30 -13.37
CA VAL A 8 -3.40 -12.30 -13.60
C VAL A 8 -2.60 -12.04 -12.33
N ILE A 9 -3.27 -12.06 -11.17
CA ILE A 9 -2.65 -11.83 -9.87
C ILE A 9 -2.59 -13.15 -9.10
N PRO A 10 -1.41 -13.76 -8.94
CA PRO A 10 -1.27 -14.99 -8.18
C PRO A 10 -1.73 -14.82 -6.73
N LEU A 11 -2.31 -15.87 -6.17
CA LEU A 11 -2.72 -15.87 -4.76
C LEU A 11 -1.53 -15.66 -3.82
N GLY A 12 -1.78 -14.93 -2.74
CA GLY A 12 -0.80 -14.69 -1.68
C GLY A 12 0.24 -13.60 -2.00
N LYS A 13 0.19 -12.97 -3.18
CA LYS A 13 1.03 -11.81 -3.48
C LYS A 13 0.73 -10.66 -2.53
N THR A 14 1.77 -9.96 -2.09
CA THR A 14 1.63 -8.81 -1.21
C THR A 14 1.60 -7.50 -1.98
N ALA A 15 0.85 -6.53 -1.48
CA ALA A 15 0.81 -5.17 -2.02
C ALA A 15 0.90 -4.12 -0.92
N SER A 16 1.46 -2.97 -1.24
CA SER A 16 1.49 -1.79 -0.38
C SER A 16 1.29 -0.53 -1.20
N VAL A 17 0.66 0.48 -0.60
CA VAL A 17 0.41 1.76 -1.24
C VAL A 17 1.19 2.83 -0.50
N LEU A 18 2.05 3.53 -1.24
CA LEU A 18 2.81 4.67 -0.76
C LEU A 18 2.26 5.97 -1.34
N THR A 19 2.43 7.06 -0.63
CA THR A 19 2.10 8.40 -1.13
C THR A 19 3.03 9.45 -0.56
N TYR A 20 3.33 10.46 -1.37
CA TYR A 20 3.98 11.66 -0.89
C TYR A 20 2.94 12.72 -0.54
N HIS A 21 3.05 13.27 0.67
CA HIS A 21 2.30 14.45 1.06
C HIS A 21 3.21 15.68 0.97
N ARG A 22 2.75 16.70 0.22
CA ARG A 22 3.50 17.95 -0.03
C ARG A 22 4.94 17.72 -0.54
N GLY A 23 5.14 16.69 -1.37
CA GLY A 23 6.41 16.39 -2.03
C GLY A 23 7.56 15.85 -1.15
N ALA A 24 7.50 16.00 0.17
CA ALA A 24 8.64 15.68 1.04
C ALA A 24 8.39 14.52 2.01
N ARG A 25 7.14 14.29 2.43
CA ARG A 25 6.82 13.33 3.49
C ARG A 25 6.21 12.08 2.89
N LEU A 26 6.84 10.93 3.14
CA LEU A 26 6.41 9.64 2.61
C LEU A 26 5.52 8.92 3.62
N PHE A 27 4.41 8.39 3.14
CA PHE A 27 3.46 7.64 3.95
C PHE A 27 3.17 6.29 3.31
N VAL A 28 3.01 5.27 4.14
CA VAL A 28 2.32 4.04 3.78
C VAL A 28 0.85 4.14 4.18
N MET A 29 -0.04 3.76 3.27
CA MET A 29 -1.47 3.73 3.56
C MET A 29 -1.84 2.46 4.33
N GLY A 30 -2.66 2.64 5.37
CA GLY A 30 -3.30 1.57 6.12
C GLY A 30 -4.74 1.39 5.67
N ASN A 31 -5.70 1.73 6.54
CA ASN A 31 -7.12 1.40 6.34
C ASN A 31 -7.91 2.44 5.51
N ILE A 32 -7.24 3.27 4.70
CA ILE A 32 -7.86 4.31 3.86
C ILE A 32 -7.33 4.28 2.42
N GLY A 33 -8.08 4.89 1.50
CA GLY A 33 -7.66 5.11 0.12
C GLY A 33 -7.64 3.81 -0.69
N LEU A 34 -6.60 3.61 -1.49
CA LEU A 34 -6.48 2.44 -2.37
C LEU A 34 -6.15 1.15 -1.59
N ALA A 35 -5.39 1.25 -0.50
CA ALA A 35 -4.91 0.09 0.26
C ALA A 35 -6.01 -0.92 0.66
N PRO A 36 -7.13 -0.53 1.30
CA PRO A 36 -8.18 -1.49 1.69
C PRO A 36 -8.88 -2.15 0.49
N LEU A 37 -8.86 -1.53 -0.69
CA LEU A 37 -9.43 -2.13 -1.90
C LEU A 37 -8.56 -3.28 -2.44
N LEU A 38 -7.24 -3.23 -2.19
CA LEU A 38 -6.28 -4.24 -2.63
C LEU A 38 -6.33 -5.53 -1.79
N TYR A 39 -6.72 -5.42 -0.52
CA TYR A 39 -6.64 -6.52 0.44
C TYR A 39 -7.90 -7.39 0.41
N HIS A 40 -7.74 -8.63 -0.07
CA HIS A 40 -8.84 -9.57 -0.22
C HIS A 40 -8.31 -11.02 -0.23
N PRO A 41 -9.05 -12.03 0.25
CA PRO A 41 -8.61 -13.43 0.21
C PRO A 41 -8.23 -13.94 -1.19
N LEU A 42 -8.90 -13.41 -2.21
CA LEU A 42 -8.64 -13.67 -3.64
C LEU A 42 -7.84 -12.55 -4.34
N GLY A 43 -7.34 -11.57 -3.58
CA GLY A 43 -6.57 -10.44 -4.08
C GLY A 43 -5.19 -10.40 -3.42
N PHE A 44 -4.69 -9.19 -3.18
CA PHE A 44 -3.42 -9.03 -2.48
C PHE A 44 -3.57 -9.24 -0.98
N ARG A 45 -2.45 -9.56 -0.33
CA ARG A 45 -2.30 -9.49 1.12
C ARG A 45 -1.50 -8.24 1.51
N PRO A 46 -1.73 -7.65 2.68
CA PRO A 46 -0.82 -6.64 3.21
C PRO A 46 0.53 -7.27 3.56
N VAL A 47 1.60 -6.47 3.47
CA VAL A 47 2.91 -6.80 4.02
C VAL A 47 2.83 -6.80 5.55
N HIS A 48 3.67 -7.57 6.24
CA HIS A 48 3.63 -7.69 7.70
C HIS A 48 3.61 -6.32 8.42
N LYS A 49 4.51 -5.41 8.07
CA LYS A 49 4.57 -4.07 8.67
C LYS A 49 3.36 -3.19 8.34
N VAL A 50 2.68 -3.45 7.21
CA VAL A 50 1.37 -2.82 6.89
C VAL A 50 0.26 -3.45 7.72
N GLN A 51 0.27 -4.77 7.91
CA GLN A 51 -0.69 -5.47 8.76
C GLN A 51 -0.64 -4.96 10.20
N GLU A 52 0.53 -4.66 10.74
CA GLU A 52 0.69 -4.00 12.04
C GLU A 52 0.03 -2.61 12.07
N ALA A 53 0.22 -1.81 11.02
CA ALA A 53 -0.40 -0.49 10.92
C ALA A 53 -1.93 -0.59 10.82
N LEU A 54 -2.44 -1.57 10.08
CA LEU A 54 -3.87 -1.90 9.99
C LEU A 54 -4.44 -2.35 11.35
N ALA A 55 -3.75 -3.25 12.05
CA ALA A 55 -4.14 -3.72 13.37
C ALA A 55 -4.17 -2.60 14.41
N ALA A 56 -3.29 -1.60 14.26
CA ALA A 56 -3.30 -0.39 15.07
C ALA A 56 -4.36 0.65 14.64
N GLY A 57 -5.23 0.34 13.68
CA GLY A 57 -6.30 1.24 13.21
C GLY A 57 -5.81 2.48 12.47
N ARG A 58 -4.56 2.50 11.98
CA ARG A 58 -3.97 3.69 11.36
C ARG A 58 -4.43 3.85 9.91
N ALA A 59 -4.93 5.02 9.56
CA ALA A 59 -5.23 5.43 8.19
C ALA A 59 -3.95 5.53 7.34
N TYR A 60 -2.91 6.11 7.90
CA TYR A 60 -1.60 6.23 7.27
C TYR A 60 -0.52 6.22 8.35
N LYS A 61 0.69 5.83 7.97
CA LYS A 61 1.88 5.94 8.80
C LYS A 61 2.97 6.63 8.01
N GLU A 62 3.54 7.69 8.57
CA GLU A 62 4.73 8.32 8.03
C GLU A 62 5.92 7.38 8.17
N ILE A 63 6.72 7.29 7.11
CA ILE A 63 7.92 6.44 7.05
C ILE A 63 9.06 7.24 6.44
N SER A 64 10.28 6.95 6.86
CA SER A 64 11.47 7.44 6.16
C SER A 64 11.72 6.66 4.87
N ALA A 65 12.49 7.25 3.95
CA ALA A 65 12.92 6.56 2.72
C ALA A 65 13.68 5.25 3.02
N ASN A 66 14.43 5.22 4.13
CA ASN A 66 15.17 4.03 4.55
C ASN A 66 14.25 2.91 5.04
N GLU A 67 13.04 3.20 5.51
CA GLU A 67 12.07 2.19 5.97
C GLU A 67 11.24 1.57 4.84
N VAL A 68 11.34 2.08 3.60
CA VAL A 68 10.52 1.63 2.46
C VAL A 68 10.62 0.12 2.24
N HIS A 69 11.82 -0.45 2.39
CA HIS A 69 12.06 -1.88 2.18
C HIS A 69 11.24 -2.76 3.15
N GLU A 70 10.92 -2.26 4.34
CA GLU A 70 10.12 -2.98 5.33
C GLU A 70 8.61 -2.97 5.00
N TYR A 71 8.20 -2.07 4.11
CA TYR A 71 6.83 -1.91 3.62
C TYR A 71 6.68 -2.36 2.16
N ALA A 72 7.75 -2.82 1.50
CA ALA A 72 7.71 -3.20 0.10
C ALA A 72 7.04 -4.57 -0.07
N GLY A 73 5.87 -4.59 -0.71
CA GLY A 73 5.23 -5.82 -1.14
C GLY A 73 5.82 -6.35 -2.44
N ASN A 74 5.29 -7.48 -2.92
CA ASN A 74 5.57 -7.91 -4.30
C ASN A 74 5.14 -6.85 -5.32
N TYR A 75 4.12 -6.05 -4.97
CA TYR A 75 3.65 -4.92 -5.75
C TYR A 75 3.67 -3.66 -4.87
N LEU A 76 4.21 -2.58 -5.42
CA LEU A 76 4.25 -1.27 -4.79
C LEU A 76 3.47 -0.28 -5.64
N PHE A 77 2.42 0.30 -5.07
CA PHE A 77 1.63 1.33 -5.71
C PHE A 77 2.03 2.68 -5.13
N LEU A 78 2.64 3.55 -5.94
CA LEU A 78 2.95 4.91 -5.52
C LEU A 78 1.86 5.85 -6.06
N MET A 79 1.14 6.50 -5.15
CA MET A 79 0.22 7.57 -5.53
C MET A 79 1.03 8.82 -5.84
N LEU A 80 0.90 9.29 -7.08
CA LEU A 80 1.48 10.55 -7.53
C LEU A 80 0.46 11.68 -7.32
N PRO A 81 0.91 12.90 -6.97
CA PRO A 81 0.03 14.05 -6.96
C PRO A 81 -0.52 14.32 -8.36
N GLN A 82 -1.75 14.87 -8.44
CA GLN A 82 -2.40 15.24 -9.71
C GLN A 82 -1.60 16.32 -10.46
N GLU A 83 -0.96 17.23 -9.73
CA GLU A 83 -0.07 18.24 -10.27
C GLU A 83 1.38 17.88 -9.92
N PRO A 84 2.31 17.90 -10.90
CA PRO A 84 3.72 17.74 -10.60
C PRO A 84 4.18 18.87 -9.67
N ALA A 85 5.10 18.57 -8.75
CA ALA A 85 5.70 19.59 -7.91
C ALA A 85 6.31 20.69 -8.81
N ALA A 86 5.83 21.92 -8.63
CA ALA A 86 6.33 23.11 -9.31
C ALA A 86 7.77 23.43 -8.91
#